data_AF-A0A848T8Q1-F1
#
_entry.id   AF-A0A848T8Q1-F1
#
_cell.length_a   1.000
_cell.length_b   1.000
_cell.length_c   1.000
_cell.angle_alpha   90.00
_cell.angle_beta   90.00
_cell.angle_gamma   90.00
#
_symmetry.space_group_name_H-M   'P 1'
#
loop_
_entity.id
_entity.type
_entity.pdbx_description
1 polymer ?
#
loop_
_entity_poly.entity_id
_entity_poly.type
_entity_poly.pdbx_seq_one_letter_code
_entity_poly.pdbx_strand_id
1 'polypeptide(L)' 'FKAIPGSGWATAQMIARGEPGPLCAEFGLDRFREGRFIDESVAAGVAH' A
#
# COMPACT_ATOMS: atom_id res chain seq x y z
N PHE A 1 2.53 -8.77 9.43
CA PHE A 1 1.68 -8.94 10.63
C PHE A 1 1.10 -7.62 11.14
N LYS A 2 1.93 -6.60 11.43
CA LYS A 2 1.45 -5.30 11.99
C LYS A 2 0.31 -4.63 11.20
N ALA A 3 0.28 -4.81 9.88
CA ALA A 3 -0.64 -4.10 9.00
C ALA A 3 -1.98 -4.83 8.74
N ILE A 4 -2.22 -6.02 9.31
CA ILE A 4 -3.40 -6.86 8.99
C ILE A 4 -4.73 -6.09 9.11
N PRO A 5 -5.01 -5.34 10.20
CA PRO A 5 -6.28 -4.62 10.30
C PRO A 5 -6.39 -3.50 9.24
N GLY A 6 -5.30 -2.74 9.04
CA GLY A 6 -5.27 -1.63 8.10
C GLY A 6 -5.38 -2.07 6.64
N SER A 7 -4.69 -3.15 6.26
CA SER A 7 -4.75 -3.70 4.91
C SER A 7 -6.12 -4.33 4.61
N GLY A 8 -6.73 -5.00 5.60
CA GLY A 8 -8.10 -5.52 5.48
C GLY A 8 -9.11 -4.42 5.21
N TRP A 9 -9.07 -3.33 5.98
CA TRP A 9 -9.96 -2.18 5.79
C TRP A 9 -9.76 -1.50 4.43
N ALA A 10 -8.51 -1.21 4.06
CA ALA A 10 -8.18 -0.58 2.79
C ALA A 10 -8.62 -1.43 1.59
N THR A 11 -8.44 -2.75 1.67
CA THR A 11 -8.84 -3.69 0.61
C THR A 11 -10.36 -3.76 0.49
N ALA A 12 -11.08 -3.87 1.61
CA ALA A 12 -12.53 -3.91 1.61
C ALA A 12 -13.14 -2.63 1.02
N GLN A 13 -12.60 -1.46 1.40
CA GLN A 13 -13.03 -0.18 0.83
C GLN A 13 -12.77 -0.11 -0.68
N MET A 14 -11.59 -0.55 -1.13
CA MET A 14 -11.23 -0.56 -2.54
C MET A 14 -12.17 -1.44 -3.36
N ILE A 15 -12.45 -2.66 -2.90
CA ILE A 15 -13.40 -3.57 -3.56
C ILE A 15 -14.79 -2.94 -3.65
N ALA A 16 -15.25 -2.32 -2.55
CA ALA A 16 -16.58 -1.72 -2.50
C ALA A 16 -16.75 -0.50 -3.43
N ARG A 17 -15.68 0.26 -3.68
CA ARG A 17 -15.71 1.51 -4.47
C ARG A 17 -15.15 1.36 -5.88
N GLY A 18 -14.40 0.29 -6.14
CA GLY A 18 -13.65 0.11 -7.39
C GLY A 18 -12.37 0.94 -7.48
N GLU A 19 -12.01 1.68 -6.44
CA GLU A 19 -10.85 2.58 -6.41
C GLU A 19 -10.18 2.60 -5.03
N PRO A 20 -8.84 2.79 -4.96
CA PRO A 20 -8.13 2.87 -3.69
C PRO A 20 -8.58 4.09 -2.87
N GLY A 21 -8.85 3.86 -1.57
CA GLY A 21 -9.11 4.95 -0.63
C GLY A 21 -7.82 5.70 -0.25
N PRO A 22 -7.94 6.85 0.45
CA PRO A 22 -6.80 7.71 0.77
C PRO A 22 -5.65 7.00 1.51
N LEU A 23 -5.96 5.97 2.31
CA LEU A 23 -4.97 5.19 3.05
C LEU A 23 -4.04 4.37 2.14
N CYS A 24 -4.54 3.88 1.00
CA CYS A 24 -3.78 3.01 0.10
C CYS A 24 -3.51 3.63 -1.29
N ALA A 25 -3.92 4.87 -1.52
CA ALA A 25 -3.81 5.56 -2.82
C ALA A 25 -2.38 5.57 -3.39
N GLU A 26 -1.38 5.82 -2.55
CA GLU A 26 0.03 5.87 -2.98
C GLU A 26 0.67 4.50 -3.25
N PHE A 27 0.00 3.41 -2.88
CA PHE A 27 0.52 2.04 -3.02
C PHE A 27 0.05 1.35 -4.32
N GLY A 28 -0.55 2.10 -5.24
CA GLY A 28 -1.00 1.61 -6.55
C GLY A 28 0.15 1.19 -7.47
N LEU A 29 -0.17 0.46 -8.55
CA LEU A 29 0.83 -0.08 -9.49
C LEU A 29 1.50 1.00 -10.34
N ASP A 30 0.81 2.08 -10.66
CA ASP A 30 1.35 3.17 -11.50
C ASP A 30 2.60 3.84 -10.89
N ARG A 31 2.77 3.73 -9.56
CA ARG A 31 3.95 4.26 -8.85
C ARG A 31 5.27 3.74 -9.41
N PHE A 32 5.29 2.55 -10.00
CA PHE A 32 6.49 1.99 -10.64
C PHE A 32 6.75 2.59 -12.03
N ARG A 33 5.68 2.84 -12.79
CA ARG A 33 5.76 3.50 -14.11
C ARG A 33 6.21 4.95 -13.96
N GLU A 34 5.77 5.60 -12.90
CA GLU A 34 6.00 7.03 -12.65
C GLU A 34 7.24 7.30 -11.78
N GLY A 35 7.90 6.25 -11.28
CA GLY A 35 9.08 6.37 -10.43
C GLY A 35 8.81 6.87 -9.01
N ARG A 36 7.56 6.85 -8.54
CA ARG A 36 7.15 7.22 -7.18
C ARG A 36 7.37 6.06 -6.20
N PHE A 37 8.62 5.72 -5.94
CA PHE A 37 8.95 4.66 -5.00
C PHE A 37 8.69 5.10 -3.55
N ILE A 38 8.16 4.16 -2.76
CA ILE A 38 8.06 4.27 -1.30
C ILE A 38 9.14 3.34 -0.75
N ASP A 39 10.25 3.90 -0.30
CA ASP A 39 11.41 3.15 0.19
C ASP A 39 11.28 2.88 1.69
N GLU A 40 11.07 1.60 2.03
CA GLU A 40 11.00 1.10 3.39
C GLU A 40 12.13 0.10 3.70
N SER A 41 13.20 0.09 2.89
CA SER A 41 14.28 -0.91 2.98
C SER A 41 14.89 -1.01 4.39
N VAL A 42 15.14 0.12 5.06
CA VAL A 42 15.65 0.15 6.44
C VAL A 42 14.52 -0.09 7.46
N ALA A 43 13.34 0.47 7.21
CA ALA A 43 12.19 0.37 8.12
C ALA A 43 11.59 -1.05 8.19
N ALA A 44 11.82 -1.86 7.17
CA ALA A 44 11.39 -3.25 7.11
C ALA A 44 12.06 -4.13 8.17
N GLY A 45 13.28 -3.77 8.61
CA GLY A 45 13.96 -4.44 9.74
C GLY A 45 14.32 -5.92 9.49
N VAL A 46 14.31 -6.35 8.23
CA VAL A 46 14.68 -7.69 7.76
C VAL A 46 15.67 -7.50 6.64
N ALA A 47 16.70 -8.34 6.52
CA ALA A 47 17.62 -8.28 5.37
C ALA A 47 16.92 -8.84 4.12
N HIS A 48 17.13 -8.21 2.96
CA HIS A 48 16.52 -8.55 1.67
C HIS A 48 17.58 -8.89 0.63
#